data_AF-C5BR28-F1
#
_entry.id   AF-C5BR28-F1
#
_cell.length_a   1.000
_cell.length_b   1.000
_cell.length_c   1.000
_cell.angle_alpha   90.00
_cell.angle_beta   90.00
_cell.angle_gamma   90.00
#
_symmetry.space_group_name_H-M   'P 1'
#
loop_
_entity.id
_entity.type
_entity.pdbx_description
1 polymer ?
#
loop_
_entity_poly.entity_id
_entity_poly.type
_entity_poly.pdbx_seq_one_letter_code
_entity_poly.pdbx_strand_id
1 'polypeptide(L)'
;MFKPVACNWKCENGFSLFELVIVLIVLAVLLHFSIPYYNDVVDDSKSKTVKFQAGTFSRAVENLHGQAKLGDGHSVEVNGLTIRMNEYGWPANAGSNTSAKLANQTALECQQLWNGVFKNAPATVILENEKARDAHPQADFGVNFINGRICRYELLRKGDERFFFDYDLKTGEVAVQISK
;
A
#
# COMPACT_ATOMS: atom_id res chain seq x y z
N MET A 1 48.29 36.26 25.58
CA MET A 1 49.16 35.14 26.03
C MET A 1 48.34 33.86 25.93
N PHE A 2 48.28 33.23 24.76
CA PHE A 2 47.56 31.98 24.53
C PHE A 2 48.59 30.84 24.56
N LYS A 3 48.43 29.88 25.49
CA LYS A 3 49.26 28.67 25.54
C LYS A 3 48.71 27.64 24.54
N PRO A 4 49.56 26.93 23.78
CA PRO A 4 49.11 25.81 22.96
C PRO A 4 48.72 24.64 23.86
N VAL A 5 47.57 24.03 23.57
CA VAL A 5 47.14 22.77 24.19
C VAL A 5 48.01 21.66 23.58
N ALA A 6 48.77 20.95 24.42
CA ALA A 6 49.54 19.79 23.99
C ALA A 6 48.57 18.63 23.68
N CYS A 7 48.58 18.15 22.44
CA CYS A 7 47.88 16.92 22.05
C CYS A 7 48.66 15.72 22.63
N ASN A 8 48.05 14.95 23.54
CA ASN A 8 48.64 13.78 24.20
C ASN A 8 48.11 12.45 23.65
N TRP A 9 47.66 12.44 22.38
CA TRP A 9 47.29 11.23 21.66
C TRP A 9 48.23 11.11 20.47
N LYS A 10 48.71 9.89 20.20
CA LYS A 10 49.45 9.57 18.97
C LYS A 10 48.72 10.25 17.81
N CYS A 11 49.38 11.16 17.11
CA CYS A 11 48.85 11.70 15.86
C CYS A 11 48.68 10.50 14.92
N GLU A 12 47.46 10.00 14.82
CA GLU A 12 47.12 9.00 13.81
C GLU A 12 47.37 9.65 12.46
N ASN A 13 48.10 8.94 11.60
CA ASN A 13 48.31 9.38 10.22
C ASN A 13 46.93 9.54 9.58
N GLY A 14 46.49 10.78 9.39
CA GLY A 14 45.26 11.08 8.67
C GLY A 14 45.30 10.45 7.28
N PHE A 15 44.14 10.01 6.80
CA PHE A 15 43.95 9.43 5.47
C PHE A 15 44.61 10.32 4.40
N SER A 16 45.42 9.73 3.50
CA SER A 16 46.03 10.47 2.41
C SER A 16 44.95 11.01 1.46
N LEU A 17 45.11 12.24 0.97
CA LEU A 17 44.18 12.85 -0.01
C LEU A 17 44.04 11.97 -1.26
N PHE A 18 45.13 11.33 -1.69
CA PHE A 18 45.12 10.42 -2.83
C PHE A 18 44.32 9.15 -2.55
N GLU A 19 44.37 8.64 -1.32
CA GLU A 19 43.63 7.45 -0.92
C GLU A 19 42.12 7.70 -0.89
N LEU A 20 41.70 8.90 -0.48
CA LEU A 20 40.30 9.30 -0.60
C LEU A 20 39.84 9.38 -2.06
N VAL A 21 40.67 9.91 -2.96
CA VAL A 21 40.32 10.02 -4.39
C VAL A 21 40.13 8.65 -5.03
N ILE A 22 41.04 7.70 -4.80
CA ILE A 22 40.89 6.35 -5.38
C ILE A 22 39.65 5.64 -4.82
N VAL A 23 39.34 5.81 -3.53
CA VAL A 23 38.12 5.26 -2.92
C VAL A 23 36.87 5.85 -3.57
N LEU A 24 36.82 7.17 -3.80
CA LEU A 24 35.69 7.81 -4.48
C LEU A 24 35.52 7.33 -5.93
N ILE A 25 36.62 7.12 -6.66
CA ILE A 25 36.58 6.57 -8.01
C ILE A 25 35.98 5.16 -7.99
N VAL A 26 36.45 4.30 -7.08
CA VAL A 26 35.91 2.94 -6.94
C VAL A 26 34.43 2.97 -6.56
N LEU A 27 34.02 3.83 -5.61
CA LEU A 27 32.61 4.00 -5.24
C LEU A 27 31.74 4.47 -6.42
N ALA A 28 32.23 5.39 -7.24
CA ALA A 28 31.50 5.86 -8.41
C ALA A 28 31.26 4.74 -9.43
N VAL A 29 32.28 3.91 -9.69
CA VAL A 29 32.16 2.75 -10.58
C VAL A 29 31.18 1.71 -10.02
N LEU A 30 31.26 1.41 -8.71
CA LEU A 30 30.35 0.47 -8.06
C LEU A 30 28.89 0.94 -8.12
N LEU A 31 28.63 2.22 -7.85
CA LEU A 31 27.29 2.78 -7.90
C LEU A 31 26.71 2.73 -9.32
N HIS A 32 27.52 3.00 -10.34
CA HIS A 32 27.08 2.95 -11.73
C HIS A 32 26.50 1.57 -12.11
N PHE A 33 27.16 0.49 -11.68
CA PHE A 33 26.66 -0.87 -11.92
C PHE A 33 25.50 -1.27 -11.01
N SER A 34 25.40 -0.68 -9.80
CA SER A 34 24.37 -1.04 -8.83
C SER A 34 22.99 -0.43 -9.13
N ILE A 35 22.92 0.75 -9.77
CA ILE A 35 21.65 1.46 -10.03
C ILE A 35 20.64 0.63 -10.86
N PRO A 36 20.99 0.04 -12.03
CA PRO A 36 19.99 -0.65 -12.85
C PRO A 36 19.39 -1.86 -12.14
N TYR A 37 20.19 -2.61 -11.38
CA TYR A 37 19.71 -3.73 -10.58
C TYR A 37 18.75 -3.29 -9.47
N TYR A 38 19.04 -2.17 -8.81
CA TYR A 38 18.19 -1.64 -7.74
C TYR A 38 16.77 -1.30 -8.24
N ASN A 39 16.65 -0.71 -9.43
CA ASN A 39 15.34 -0.32 -9.98
C ASN A 39 14.44 -1.54 -10.28
N ASP A 40 15.00 -2.61 -10.86
CA ASP A 40 14.25 -3.84 -11.15
C ASP A 40 13.72 -4.50 -9.87
N VAL A 41 14.56 -4.59 -8.84
CA VAL A 41 14.16 -5.12 -7.52
C VAL A 41 13.05 -4.27 -6.89
N VAL A 42 13.11 -2.94 -7.07
CA VAL A 42 12.07 -2.03 -6.57
C VAL A 42 10.74 -2.26 -7.30
N ASP A 43 10.73 -2.44 -8.62
CA ASP A 43 9.49 -2.66 -9.37
C ASP A 43 8.87 -4.04 -9.07
N ASP A 44 9.68 -5.08 -8.93
CA ASP A 44 9.22 -6.39 -8.45
C ASP A 44 8.62 -6.31 -7.03
N SER A 45 9.21 -5.49 -6.15
CA SER A 45 8.70 -5.27 -4.79
C SER A 45 7.32 -4.61 -4.78
N LYS A 46 7.04 -3.70 -5.72
CA LYS A 46 5.72 -3.06 -5.87
C LYS A 46 4.67 -4.11 -6.26
N SER A 47 4.95 -4.92 -7.27
CA SER A 47 4.06 -5.99 -7.72
C SER A 47 3.76 -6.99 -6.58
N LYS A 48 4.80 -7.41 -5.85
CA LYS A 48 4.68 -8.32 -4.71
C LYS A 48 3.85 -7.73 -3.58
N THR A 49 4.01 -6.44 -3.29
CA THR A 49 3.24 -5.74 -2.25
C THR A 49 1.75 -5.75 -2.57
N VAL A 50 1.37 -5.38 -3.80
CA VAL A 50 -0.05 -5.38 -4.21
C VAL A 50 -0.62 -6.79 -4.23
N LYS A 51 0.12 -7.78 -4.75
CA LYS A 51 -0.30 -9.19 -4.71
C LYS A 51 -0.48 -9.71 -3.28
N PHE A 52 0.40 -9.34 -2.37
CA PHE A 52 0.31 -9.71 -0.96
C PHE A 52 -0.93 -9.10 -0.29
N GLN A 53 -1.19 -7.80 -0.52
CA GLN A 53 -2.36 -7.12 0.04
C GLN A 53 -3.66 -7.66 -0.57
N ALA A 54 -3.70 -7.88 -1.88
CA ALA A 54 -4.83 -8.49 -2.57
C ALA A 54 -5.13 -9.91 -2.07
N GLY A 55 -4.10 -10.75 -1.89
CA GLY A 55 -4.28 -12.10 -1.35
C GLY A 55 -4.76 -12.10 0.11
N THR A 56 -4.28 -11.15 0.91
CA THR A 56 -4.76 -10.96 2.29
C THR A 56 -6.21 -10.50 2.31
N PHE A 57 -6.56 -9.54 1.45
CA PHE A 57 -7.91 -9.02 1.30
C PHE A 57 -8.88 -10.11 0.84
N SER A 58 -8.53 -10.87 -0.20
CA SER A 58 -9.31 -12.02 -0.72
C SER A 58 -9.65 -13.03 0.37
N ARG A 59 -8.65 -13.47 1.15
CA ARG A 59 -8.87 -14.40 2.26
C ARG A 59 -9.78 -13.82 3.34
N ALA A 60 -9.64 -12.53 3.63
CA ALA A 60 -10.45 -11.88 4.63
C ALA A 60 -11.92 -11.73 4.18
N VAL A 61 -12.18 -11.33 2.93
CA VAL A 61 -13.55 -11.25 2.40
C VAL A 61 -14.21 -12.62 2.26
N GLU A 62 -13.46 -13.66 1.89
CA GLU A 62 -13.95 -15.05 1.87
C GLU A 62 -14.31 -15.54 3.28
N ASN A 63 -13.47 -15.25 4.27
CA ASN A 63 -13.75 -15.59 5.66
C ASN A 63 -14.99 -14.86 6.19
N LEU A 64 -15.15 -13.58 5.83
CA LEU A 64 -16.33 -12.79 6.18
C LEU A 64 -17.60 -13.32 5.52
N HIS A 65 -17.52 -13.69 4.23
CA HIS A 65 -18.61 -14.32 3.50
C HIS A 65 -19.03 -15.66 4.15
N GLY A 66 -18.06 -16.47 4.57
CA GLY A 66 -18.31 -17.71 5.30
C GLY A 66 -18.99 -17.47 6.65
N GLN A 67 -18.50 -16.52 7.44
CA GLN A 67 -19.10 -16.14 8.72
C GLN A 67 -20.53 -15.61 8.56
N ALA A 68 -20.78 -14.79 7.55
CA ALA A 68 -22.12 -14.28 7.27
C ALA A 68 -23.10 -15.41 6.99
N LYS A 69 -22.70 -16.44 6.25
CA LYS A 69 -23.51 -17.63 5.96
C LYS A 69 -23.86 -18.46 7.20
N LEU A 70 -23.05 -18.40 8.25
CA LEU A 70 -23.30 -19.09 9.52
C LEU A 70 -24.16 -18.26 10.49
N GLY A 71 -24.23 -16.93 10.28
CA GLY A 71 -25.01 -16.01 11.10
C GLY A 71 -26.22 -15.45 10.37
N ASP A 72 -26.52 -14.17 10.61
CA ASP A 72 -27.71 -13.49 10.08
C ASP A 72 -27.63 -13.18 8.57
N GLY A 73 -26.56 -13.56 7.87
CA GLY A 73 -26.38 -13.34 6.43
C GLY A 73 -26.13 -11.89 6.00
N HIS A 74 -26.43 -10.91 6.85
CA HIS A 74 -26.46 -9.48 6.50
C HIS A 74 -25.32 -8.66 7.11
N SER A 75 -24.73 -9.12 8.21
CA SER A 75 -23.61 -8.45 8.85
C SER A 75 -22.75 -9.40 9.68
N VAL A 76 -21.47 -9.07 9.80
CA VAL A 76 -20.50 -9.75 10.66
C VAL A 76 -19.76 -8.68 11.46
N GLU A 77 -19.64 -8.88 12.76
CA GLU A 77 -18.85 -8.00 13.63
C GLU A 77 -17.40 -8.49 13.70
N VAL A 78 -16.46 -7.63 13.32
CA VAL A 78 -15.02 -7.92 13.36
C VAL A 78 -14.30 -6.74 13.99
N ASN A 79 -13.55 -6.97 15.07
CA ASN A 79 -12.79 -5.95 15.79
C ASN A 79 -13.63 -4.72 16.26
N GLY A 80 -14.90 -4.94 16.60
CA GLY A 80 -15.83 -3.86 17.00
C GLY A 80 -16.35 -3.01 15.83
N LEU A 81 -16.08 -3.43 14.58
CA LEU A 81 -16.65 -2.86 13.37
C LEU A 81 -17.69 -3.82 12.80
N THR A 82 -18.87 -3.31 12.47
CA THR A 82 -19.90 -4.10 11.78
C THR A 82 -19.68 -4.03 10.28
N ILE A 83 -19.22 -5.12 9.70
CA ILE A 83 -19.10 -5.28 8.25
C ILE A 83 -20.44 -5.77 7.71
N ARG A 84 -21.04 -5.01 6.80
CA ARG A 84 -22.30 -5.36 6.17
C ARG A 84 -22.07 -6.07 4.84
N MET A 85 -22.90 -7.08 4.61
CA MET A 85 -22.91 -7.88 3.40
C MET A 85 -23.98 -7.36 2.44
N ASN A 86 -23.71 -7.49 1.14
CA ASN A 86 -24.71 -7.21 0.11
C ASN A 86 -25.71 -8.36 -0.09
N GLU A 87 -26.62 -8.20 -1.04
CA GLU A 87 -27.60 -9.22 -1.41
C GLU A 87 -27.00 -10.56 -1.90
N TYR A 88 -25.70 -10.60 -2.22
CA TYR A 88 -24.96 -11.80 -2.59
C TYR A 88 -24.14 -12.39 -1.43
N GLY A 89 -24.22 -11.79 -0.24
CA GLY A 89 -23.49 -12.20 0.95
C GLY A 89 -22.03 -11.75 0.97
N TRP A 90 -21.62 -10.82 0.10
CA TRP A 90 -20.25 -10.31 0.03
C TRP A 90 -20.10 -9.01 0.81
N PRO A 91 -18.94 -8.79 1.49
CA PRO A 91 -18.68 -7.53 2.19
C PRO A 91 -18.78 -6.32 1.26
N ALA A 92 -19.63 -5.36 1.62
CA ALA A 92 -19.84 -4.15 0.83
C ALA A 92 -19.38 -2.89 1.57
N ASN A 93 -19.60 -2.81 2.88
CA ASN A 93 -19.16 -1.67 3.68
C ASN A 93 -18.90 -2.06 5.14
N ALA A 94 -18.24 -1.17 5.88
CA ALA A 94 -18.05 -1.28 7.33
C ALA A 94 -18.58 -0.06 8.10
N GLY A 95 -19.38 0.79 7.45
CA GLY A 95 -19.92 2.02 8.02
C GLY A 95 -21.32 1.83 8.62
N SER A 96 -21.68 2.61 9.64
CA SER A 96 -22.95 2.49 10.36
C SER A 96 -24.18 2.98 9.55
N ASN A 97 -23.99 3.91 8.61
CA ASN A 97 -25.06 4.62 7.88
C ASN A 97 -24.97 4.49 6.35
N THR A 98 -24.19 3.53 5.84
CA THR A 98 -23.95 3.33 4.40
C THR A 98 -24.72 2.13 3.86
N SER A 99 -25.09 2.17 2.59
CA SER A 99 -25.91 1.11 1.97
C SER A 99 -25.02 -0.08 1.66
N ALA A 100 -25.42 -1.30 2.05
CA ALA A 100 -24.69 -2.51 1.69
C ALA A 100 -25.10 -3.04 0.30
N LYS A 101 -25.77 -2.23 -0.52
CA LYS A 101 -26.29 -2.68 -1.82
C LYS A 101 -25.15 -2.92 -2.80
N LEU A 102 -25.36 -3.83 -3.75
CA LEU A 102 -24.42 -4.01 -4.87
C LEU A 102 -24.28 -2.73 -5.73
N ALA A 103 -25.34 -1.91 -5.78
CA ALA A 103 -25.41 -0.73 -6.62
C ALA A 103 -25.14 0.55 -5.81
N ASN A 104 -24.53 1.53 -6.50
CA ASN A 104 -24.17 2.84 -5.98
C ASN A 104 -23.06 2.83 -4.91
N GLN A 105 -22.12 1.89 -5.04
CA GLN A 105 -20.94 1.86 -4.18
C GLN A 105 -20.10 3.13 -4.37
N THR A 106 -19.69 3.73 -3.26
CA THR A 106 -18.86 4.94 -3.21
C THR A 106 -17.41 4.62 -2.82
N ALA A 107 -16.49 5.52 -3.16
CA ALA A 107 -15.09 5.38 -2.72
C ALA A 107 -14.95 5.39 -1.19
N LEU A 108 -15.84 6.11 -0.50
CA LEU A 108 -15.90 6.11 0.97
C LEU A 108 -16.27 4.73 1.52
N GLU A 109 -17.25 4.05 0.94
CA GLU A 109 -17.64 2.69 1.34
C GLU A 109 -16.51 1.69 1.07
N CYS A 110 -15.82 1.80 -0.06
CA CYS A 110 -14.63 1.01 -0.34
C CYS A 110 -13.50 1.26 0.67
N GLN A 111 -13.31 2.51 1.11
CA GLN A 111 -12.31 2.86 2.12
C GLN A 111 -12.69 2.33 3.50
N GLN A 112 -13.97 2.44 3.88
CA GLN A 112 -14.48 1.85 5.11
C GLN A 112 -14.30 0.34 5.11
N LEU A 113 -14.62 -0.33 3.99
CA LEU A 113 -14.42 -1.77 3.84
C LEU A 113 -12.94 -2.14 4.00
N TRP A 114 -12.02 -1.40 3.38
CA TRP A 114 -10.58 -1.59 3.56
C TRP A 114 -10.18 -1.54 5.04
N ASN A 115 -10.62 -0.50 5.75
CA ASN A 115 -10.31 -0.33 7.18
C ASN A 115 -10.98 -1.40 8.06
N GLY A 116 -12.13 -1.94 7.65
CA GLY A 116 -12.82 -3.03 8.37
C GLY A 116 -12.19 -4.41 8.13
N VAL A 117 -11.67 -4.65 6.93
CA VAL A 117 -11.07 -5.93 6.54
C VAL A 117 -9.69 -6.12 7.17
N PHE A 118 -8.86 -5.07 7.22
CA PHE A 118 -7.52 -5.15 7.78
C PHE A 118 -7.50 -4.82 9.27
N LYS A 119 -6.86 -5.69 10.07
CA LYS A 119 -6.61 -5.39 11.50
C LYS A 119 -5.66 -4.19 11.68
N ASN A 120 -4.65 -4.07 10.82
CA ASN A 120 -3.72 -2.95 10.74
C ASN A 120 -3.68 -2.49 9.28
N ALA A 121 -4.67 -1.71 8.88
CA ALA A 121 -4.82 -1.25 7.50
C ALA A 121 -3.65 -0.34 7.08
N PRO A 122 -3.03 -0.58 5.91
CA PRO A 122 -2.17 0.43 5.29
C PRO A 122 -2.95 1.73 5.07
N ALA A 123 -2.25 2.87 5.15
CA ALA A 123 -2.89 4.17 5.06
C ALA A 123 -3.53 4.37 3.68
N THR A 124 -4.76 4.89 3.65
CA THR A 124 -5.53 5.08 2.42
C THR A 124 -5.95 6.53 2.20
N VAL A 125 -6.14 6.90 0.94
CA VAL A 125 -6.77 8.17 0.52
C VAL A 125 -7.78 7.89 -0.58
N ILE A 126 -8.88 8.64 -0.60
CA ILE A 126 -9.85 8.59 -1.70
C ILE A 126 -9.28 9.37 -2.89
N LEU A 127 -9.18 8.73 -4.05
CA LEU A 127 -8.69 9.35 -5.27
C LEU A 127 -9.84 9.98 -6.05
N GLU A 128 -10.08 11.27 -5.83
CA GLU A 128 -11.03 12.05 -6.65
C GLU A 128 -10.40 12.49 -7.99
N ASN A 129 -9.07 12.65 -8.01
CA ASN A 129 -8.29 13.03 -9.19
C ASN A 129 -6.82 12.59 -9.05
N GLU A 130 -6.03 12.67 -10.13
CA GLU A 130 -4.62 12.27 -10.09
C GLU A 130 -3.76 13.13 -9.15
N LYS A 131 -4.19 14.38 -8.87
CA LYS A 131 -3.49 15.30 -7.95
C LYS A 131 -3.64 14.89 -6.47
N ALA A 132 -4.64 14.09 -6.13
CA ALA A 132 -4.81 13.54 -4.78
C ALA A 132 -3.63 12.62 -4.39
N ARG A 133 -2.90 12.06 -5.37
CA ARG A 133 -1.73 11.19 -5.13
C ARG A 133 -0.58 11.98 -4.48
N ASP A 134 -0.32 13.19 -4.95
CA ASP A 134 0.79 14.03 -4.46
C ASP A 134 0.45 14.82 -3.20
N ALA A 135 -0.85 15.03 -2.94
CA ALA A 135 -1.33 15.76 -1.77
C ALA A 135 -1.23 14.96 -0.46
N HIS A 136 -1.06 13.63 -0.52
CA HIS A 136 -1.08 12.74 0.64
C HIS A 136 0.16 11.83 0.68
N PRO A 137 1.34 12.37 1.04
CA PRO A 137 2.61 11.61 1.02
C PRO A 137 2.66 10.47 2.05
N GLN A 138 1.71 10.41 2.99
CA GLN A 138 1.60 9.35 4.00
C GLN A 138 0.65 8.22 3.59
N ALA A 139 -0.11 8.38 2.50
CA ALA A 139 -1.02 7.33 2.03
C ALA A 139 -0.25 6.29 1.20
N ASP A 140 -0.39 5.02 1.56
CA ASP A 140 0.20 3.92 0.80
C ASP A 140 -0.71 3.51 -0.37
N PHE A 141 -2.03 3.59 -0.16
CA PHE A 141 -3.03 3.16 -1.14
C PHE A 141 -4.06 4.26 -1.46
N GLY A 142 -4.43 4.34 -2.72
CA GLY A 142 -5.53 5.14 -3.24
C GLY A 142 -6.77 4.28 -3.42
N VAL A 143 -7.93 4.81 -3.05
CA VAL A 143 -9.21 4.12 -3.13
C VAL A 143 -10.09 4.83 -4.15
N ASN A 144 -10.65 4.06 -5.08
CA ASN A 144 -11.65 4.53 -6.03
C ASN A 144 -12.70 3.44 -6.27
N PHE A 145 -13.74 3.75 -7.03
CA PHE A 145 -14.75 2.80 -7.45
C PHE A 145 -14.95 2.84 -8.98
N ILE A 146 -15.41 1.74 -9.54
CA ILE A 146 -15.73 1.60 -10.96
C ILE A 146 -17.16 1.09 -11.11
N ASN A 147 -17.96 1.80 -11.92
CA ASN A 147 -19.34 1.46 -12.25
C ASN A 147 -20.26 1.28 -11.02
N GLY A 148 -19.91 1.89 -9.87
CA GLY A 148 -20.65 1.75 -8.62
C GLY A 148 -20.70 0.32 -8.06
N ARG A 149 -19.77 -0.56 -8.47
CA ARG A 149 -19.75 -1.99 -8.10
C ARG A 149 -18.38 -2.55 -7.77
N ILE A 150 -17.33 -2.01 -8.37
CA ILE A 150 -15.96 -2.52 -8.18
C ILE A 150 -15.22 -1.53 -7.29
N CYS A 151 -14.64 -2.01 -6.21
CA CYS A 151 -13.70 -1.22 -5.40
C CYS A 151 -12.29 -1.41 -5.93
N ARG A 152 -11.63 -0.33 -6.32
CA ARG A 152 -10.24 -0.34 -6.79
C ARG A 152 -9.31 0.20 -5.71
N TYR A 153 -8.28 -0.57 -5.39
CA TYR A 153 -7.23 -0.20 -4.45
C TYR A 153 -5.89 -0.10 -5.19
N GLU A 154 -5.39 1.11 -5.37
CA GLU A 154 -4.17 1.42 -6.12
C GLU A 154 -3.01 1.73 -5.19
N LEU A 155 -1.82 1.18 -5.46
CA LEU A 155 -0.61 1.52 -4.72
C LEU A 155 -0.10 2.91 -5.14
N LEU A 156 0.04 3.82 -4.19
CA LEU A 156 0.54 5.18 -4.41
C LEU A 156 2.07 5.19 -4.32
N ARG A 157 2.72 4.85 -5.43
CA ARG A 157 4.18 4.99 -5.58
C ARG A 157 4.52 5.75 -6.84
N LYS A 158 5.63 6.51 -6.78
CA LYS A 158 6.16 7.25 -7.92
C LYS A 158 6.69 6.27 -8.98
N GLY A 159 6.24 6.45 -10.22
CA GLY A 159 6.56 5.58 -11.36
C GLY A 159 5.53 5.75 -12.47
N ASP A 160 5.84 5.22 -13.64
CA ASP A 160 4.94 5.20 -14.81
C ASP A 160 3.87 4.11 -14.66
N GLU A 161 4.24 2.99 -14.02
CA GLU A 161 3.36 1.84 -13.81
C GLU A 161 2.42 2.04 -12.60
N ARG A 162 1.15 1.73 -12.82
CA ARG A 162 0.10 1.70 -11.77
C ARG A 162 -0.20 0.25 -11.39
N PHE A 163 -0.01 -0.04 -10.11
CA PHE A 163 -0.32 -1.33 -9.51
C PHE A 163 -1.59 -1.21 -8.69
N PHE A 164 -2.61 -1.99 -9.01
CA PHE A 164 -3.86 -1.97 -8.27
C PHE A 164 -4.50 -3.35 -8.23
N PHE A 165 -5.46 -3.53 -7.34
CA PHE A 165 -6.36 -4.66 -7.39
C PHE A 165 -7.80 -4.22 -7.30
N ASP A 166 -8.65 -4.96 -7.99
CA ASP A 166 -10.08 -4.71 -8.08
C ASP A 166 -10.82 -5.79 -7.29
N TYR A 167 -11.76 -5.35 -6.46
CA TYR A 167 -12.69 -6.21 -5.74
C TYR A 167 -14.09 -6.04 -6.34
N ASP A 168 -14.64 -7.12 -6.91
CA ASP A 168 -16.00 -7.13 -7.44
C ASP A 168 -17.00 -7.53 -6.35
N LEU A 169 -17.86 -6.59 -5.96
CA LEU A 169 -18.87 -6.82 -4.92
C LEU A 169 -19.86 -7.93 -5.29
N LYS A 170 -20.06 -8.26 -6.57
CA LYS A 170 -21.02 -9.29 -6.99
C LYS A 170 -20.47 -10.70 -6.77
N THR A 171 -19.21 -10.91 -7.12
CA THR A 171 -18.59 -12.25 -7.15
C THR A 171 -17.69 -12.52 -5.96
N GLY A 172 -17.24 -11.47 -5.26
CA GLY A 172 -16.21 -11.57 -4.23
C GLY A 172 -14.80 -11.71 -4.80
N GLU A 173 -14.64 -11.65 -6.13
CA GLU A 173 -13.36 -11.84 -6.79
C GLU A 173 -12.42 -10.66 -6.54
N VAL A 174 -11.15 -10.98 -6.28
CA VAL A 174 -10.07 -10.01 -6.14
C VAL A 174 -9.07 -10.23 -7.28
N ALA A 175 -9.04 -9.30 -8.22
CA ALA A 175 -8.19 -9.37 -9.40
C ALA A 175 -7.06 -8.34 -9.32
N VAL A 176 -5.81 -8.80 -9.36
CA VAL A 176 -4.63 -7.92 -9.42
C VAL A 176 -4.36 -7.51 -10.86
N GLN A 177 -4.16 -6.22 -11.09
CA GLN A 177 -3.86 -5.67 -12.41
C GLN A 177 -2.67 -4.71 -12.34
N ILE A 178 -1.94 -4.66 -13.45
CA ILE A 178 -0.78 -3.79 -13.63
C ILE A 178 -1.04 -3.03 -14.92
N SER A 179 -1.18 -1.70 -14.82
CA SER A 179 -1.25 -0.82 -15.99
C SER A 179 0.10 -0.16 -16.16
N LYS A 180 0.66 -0.31 -17.36
CA LYS A 180 1.71 0.58 -17.85
C LYS A 180 1.08 1.85 -18.42
#